data_AF-A0A1C5NUD2-F1
#
_entry.id   AF-A0A1C5NUD2-F1
#
_cell.length_a   1.000
_cell.length_b   1.000
_cell.length_c   1.000
_cell.angle_alpha   90.00
_cell.angle_beta   90.00
_cell.angle_gamma   90.00
#
_symmetry.space_group_name_H-M   'P 1'
#
loop_
_entity.id
_entity.type
_entity.pdbx_description
1 polymer ?
#
loop_
_entity_poly.entity_id
_entity_poly.type
_entity_poly.pdbx_seq_one_letter_code
_entity_poly.pdbx_strand_id
1 'polypeptide(L)' 'MEVRKIDMDGARFSLKAISTTFGLIMEDMEQEHQDAKDYEVCFYARTEDVYIPALNLVLCSLQDLLEKMETAV' A
#
# COMPACT_ATOMS: atom_id res chain seq x y z
N MET A 1 29.85 -18.77 8.81
CA MET A 1 29.09 -17.83 7.96
C MET A 1 27.69 -18.40 7.89
N GLU A 2 26.75 -17.87 8.66
CA GLU A 2 25.37 -18.37 8.66
C GLU A 2 24.70 -17.92 7.35
N VAL A 3 24.25 -18.88 6.55
CA VAL A 3 23.43 -18.61 5.38
C VAL A 3 22.08 -18.15 5.91
N ARG A 4 21.80 -16.84 5.85
CA ARG A 4 20.48 -16.31 6.16
C ARG A 4 19.52 -16.84 5.12
N LYS A 5 18.65 -17.75 5.52
CA LYS A 5 17.62 -18.29 4.64
C LYS A 5 16.58 -17.20 4.43
N ILE A 6 16.33 -16.81 3.17
CA ILE A 6 15.27 -15.88 2.81
C ILE A 6 13.92 -16.43 3.32
N ASP A 7 13.22 -15.64 4.14
CA ASP A 7 11.88 -15.96 4.62
C ASP A 7 10.83 -15.62 3.55
N MET A 8 10.66 -16.54 2.61
CA MET A 8 9.71 -16.39 1.51
C MET A 8 8.24 -16.39 1.96
N ASP A 9 7.92 -17.07 3.06
CA ASP A 9 6.55 -17.11 3.59
C ASP A 9 6.18 -15.78 4.25
N GLY A 10 7.10 -15.20 5.02
CA GLY A 10 6.97 -13.84 5.56
C GLY A 10 6.88 -12.78 4.46
N ALA A 11 7.68 -12.90 3.41
CA ALA A 11 7.60 -12.00 2.26
C ALA A 11 6.26 -12.09 1.52
N ARG A 12 5.77 -13.31 1.28
CA ARG A 12 4.46 -13.54 0.66
C ARG A 12 3.32 -12.99 1.51
N PHE A 13 3.37 -13.18 2.82
CA PHE A 13 2.37 -12.61 3.74
C PHE A 13 2.36 -11.09 3.68
N SER A 14 3.55 -10.47 3.72
CA SER A 14 3.72 -9.01 3.63
C SER A 14 3.18 -8.46 2.31
N LEU A 15 3.53 -9.07 1.17
CA LEU A 15 2.99 -8.68 -0.14
C LEU A 15 1.47 -8.77 -0.19
N LYS A 16 0.88 -9.82 0.41
CA LYS A 16 -0.57 -9.96 0.45
C LYS A 16 -1.22 -8.82 1.24
N ALA A 17 -0.67 -8.47 2.40
CA ALA A 17 -1.17 -7.37 3.22
C ALA A 17 -1.07 -6.02 2.49
N ILE A 18 0.07 -5.75 1.83
CA ILE A 18 0.28 -4.56 1.01
C ILE A 18 -0.75 -4.50 -0.13
N SER A 19 -0.90 -5.60 -0.88
CA SER A 19 -1.83 -5.69 -2.01
C SER A 19 -3.28 -5.50 -1.58
N THR A 20 -3.70 -6.09 -0.45
CA THR A 20 -5.05 -5.88 0.10
C THR A 20 -5.27 -4.43 0.50
N THR A 21 -4.31 -3.82 1.19
CA THR A 21 -4.42 -2.41 1.63
C THR A 21 -4.51 -1.47 0.43
N PHE A 22 -3.68 -1.68 -0.59
CA PHE A 22 -3.74 -0.91 -1.82
C PHE A 22 -5.09 -1.08 -2.54
N GLY A 23 -5.61 -2.32 -2.60
CA GLY A 23 -6.94 -2.58 -3.17
C GLY A 23 -8.05 -1.80 -2.48
N LEU A 24 -8.05 -1.75 -1.14
CA LEU A 24 -9.04 -0.98 -0.37
C LEU A 24 -8.99 0.53 -0.68
N ILE A 25 -7.79 1.09 -0.88
CA ILE A 25 -7.64 2.50 -1.25
C ILE A 25 -8.25 2.74 -2.65
N MET A 26 -8.02 1.84 -3.60
CA MET A 26 -8.59 1.95 -4.95
C MET A 26 -10.11 1.78 -4.96
N GLU A 27 -10.64 0.84 -4.18
CA GLU A 27 -12.09 0.63 -4.03
C GLU A 27 -12.79 1.87 -3.45
N ASP A 28 -12.18 2.50 -2.43
CA ASP A 28 -12.68 3.73 -1.82
C ASP A 28 -12.69 4.90 -2.83
N MET A 29 -11.59 5.08 -3.59
CA MET A 29 -11.55 6.07 -4.68
C MET A 29 -12.62 5.84 -5.75
N GLU A 30 -12.89 4.59 -6.12
CA GLU A 30 -13.89 4.25 -7.13
C GLU A 30 -15.33 4.49 -6.63
N GLN A 31 -15.61 4.18 -5.37
CA GLN A 31 -16.92 4.44 -4.75
C GLN A 31 -17.24 5.93 -4.69
N GLU A 32 -16.27 6.78 -4.36
CA GLU A 32 -16.48 8.23 -4.36
C GLU A 32 -16.87 8.80 -5.72
N HIS A 33 -16.33 8.22 -6.80
CA HIS A 33 -16.65 8.64 -8.15
C HIS A 33 -18.12 8.39 -8.51
N GLN A 34 -18.76 7.38 -7.92
CA GLN A 34 -20.13 6.99 -8.25
C GLN A 34 -21.19 7.79 -7.47
N ASP A 35 -20.85 8.35 -6.31
CA ASP A 35 -21.84 8.89 -5.36
C ASP A 35 -21.96 10.43 -5.31
N ALA A 36 -21.06 11.21 -5.91
CA ALA A 36 -20.93 12.63 -5.57
C ALA A 36 -21.38 13.65 -6.65
N LYS A 37 -22.33 14.53 -6.29
CA LYS A 37 -22.34 15.93 -6.78
C LYS A 37 -21.18 16.66 -6.09
N ASP A 38 -20.45 17.50 -6.83
CA ASP A 38 -19.21 18.17 -6.38
C ASP A 38 -18.02 17.21 -6.12
N TYR A 39 -17.99 16.08 -6.84
CA TYR A 39 -16.93 15.06 -6.80
C TYR A 39 -15.51 15.63 -6.73
N GLU A 40 -15.18 16.64 -7.54
CA GLU A 40 -13.84 17.22 -7.58
C GLU A 40 -13.40 17.76 -6.21
N VAL A 41 -14.28 18.47 -5.49
CA VAL A 41 -13.94 19.08 -4.20
C VAL A 41 -13.71 17.99 -3.14
N CYS A 42 -14.59 16.98 -3.08
CA CYS A 42 -14.46 15.86 -2.17
C CYS A 42 -13.22 15.00 -2.46
N PHE A 43 -12.96 14.75 -3.75
CA PHE A 43 -11.81 13.99 -4.22
C PHE A 43 -10.49 14.69 -3.86
N TYR A 44 -10.38 16.01 -4.08
CA TYR A 44 -9.16 16.74 -3.74
C TYR A 44 -8.91 16.75 -2.22
N ALA A 45 -9.95 16.99 -1.41
CA ALA A 45 -9.83 16.94 0.05
C ALA A 45 -9.33 15.57 0.54
N ARG A 46 -9.92 14.48 0.06
CA ARG A 46 -9.47 13.12 0.45
C ARG A 46 -8.15 12.72 -0.16
N THR A 47 -7.78 13.26 -1.31
CA THR A 47 -6.46 13.04 -1.88
C THR A 47 -5.38 13.51 -0.94
N GLU A 48 -5.53 14.72 -0.39
CA GLU A 48 -4.57 15.30 0.55
C GLU A 48 -4.64 14.61 1.93
N ASP A 49 -5.84 14.41 2.47
CA ASP A 49 -6.03 13.96 3.85
C ASP A 49 -5.93 12.43 4.03
N VAL A 50 -6.23 11.65 2.99
CA VAL A 50 -6.41 10.19 3.08
C VAL A 50 -5.53 9.45 2.09
N TYR A 51 -5.68 9.71 0.78
CA TYR A 51 -5.08 8.89 -0.26
C TYR A 51 -3.55 9.03 -0.32
N ILE A 52 -3.02 10.26 -0.33
CA ILE A 52 -1.56 10.47 -0.34
C ILE A 52 -0.90 9.85 0.91
N PRO A 53 -1.38 10.10 2.15
CA PRO A 53 -0.84 9.44 3.34
C PRO A 53 -0.91 7.91 3.27
N ALA A 54 -2.04 7.35 2.86
CA ALA A 54 -2.22 5.90 2.78
C ALA A 54 -1.30 5.26 1.72
N LEU A 55 -1.17 5.89 0.55
CA LEU A 55 -0.26 5.46 -0.51
C LEU A 55 1.21 5.57 -0.09
N ASN A 56 1.57 6.60 0.69
CA ASN A 56 2.91 6.71 1.27
C ASN A 56 3.21 5.56 2.23
N LEU A 57 2.25 5.14 3.06
CA LEU A 57 2.43 3.99 3.94
C LEU A 57 2.59 2.67 3.17
N VAL A 58 1.83 2.50 2.08
CA VAL A 58 1.98 1.36 1.16
C VAL A 58 3.38 1.36 0.55
N LEU A 59 3.88 2.52 0.09
CA LEU A 59 5.21 2.67 -0.48
C LEU A 59 6.31 2.34 0.54
N CYS A 60 6.23 2.88 1.76
CA CYS A 60 7.18 2.56 2.82
C CYS A 60 7.19 1.05 3.13
N SER A 61 6.01 0.42 3.20
CA SER A 61 5.91 -1.02 3.44
C SER A 61 6.53 -1.86 2.34
N LEU A 62 6.43 -1.42 1.07
CA LEU A 62 7.10 -2.04 -0.07
C LEU A 62 8.62 -1.89 0.01
N GLN A 63 9.11 -0.70 0.38
CA GLN A 63 10.54 -0.42 0.54
C GLN A 63 11.14 -1.26 1.68
N ASP A 64 10.48 -1.32 2.83
CA ASP A 64 10.89 -2.15 3.98
C ASP A 64 10.97 -3.64 3.59
N LEU A 65 10.01 -4.11 2.79
CA LEU A 65 10.02 -5.49 2.32
C LEU A 65 11.17 -5.73 1.34
N LEU A 66 11.42 -4.79 0.43
CA LEU A 66 12.54 -4.88 -0.51
C LEU A 66 13.87 -4.94 0.23
N GLU A 67 14.10 -4.05 1.21
CA GLU A 67 15.32 -4.04 2.02
C GLU A 67 15.51 -5.35 2.78
N LYS A 68 14.45 -5.92 3.36
CA LYS A 68 14.49 -7.23 4.04
C LYS A 68 14.86 -8.38 3.09
N MET A 69 14.46 -8.29 1.82
CA MET A 69 14.81 -9.28 0.81
C MET A 69 16.25 -9.10 0.32
N GLU A 70 16.71 -7.87 0.10
CA GLU A 70 18.09 -7.58 -0.32
C GLU A 70 19.12 -7.92 0.78
N THR A 71 18.79 -7.68 2.05
CA THR A 71 19.66 -8.01 3.20
C THR A 71 19.71 -9.51 3.55
N ALA A 72 18.87 -10.32 2.91
CA ALA A 72 18.83 -11.77 3.04
C ALA A 72 19.55 -12.51 1.90
N VAL A 73 20.06 -11.79 0.89
CA VAL A 73 20.85 -12.30 -0.25
C VAL A 73 22.35 -12.30 0.07
#